data_AF-A0A0C2VPL8-F1
#
_entry.id   AF-A0A0C2VPL8-F1
#
_cell.length_a   1.000
_cell.length_b   1.000
_cell.length_c   1.000
_cell.angle_alpha   90.00
_cell.angle_beta   90.00
_cell.angle_gamma   90.00
#
_symmetry.space_group_name_H-M   'P 1'
#
loop_
_entity.id
_entity.type
_entity.pdbx_description
1 polymer ?
#
loop_
_entity_poly.entity_id
_entity_poly.type
_entity_poly.pdbx_seq_one_letter_code
_entity_poly.pdbx_strand_id
1 'polypeptide(L)'
;MDELLRTIGICFLAGFMSLMLKEKSPAISMLLSMCAAAMLLTQLFFSIQLVMGMVQRFSAYLPQMDLYISTLIKVLMIAFISETSSHLLKGAGQQLLATVVEWTGKIFILMIALPIFYELLQRMLILLPGAQ
;
A
#
# COMPACT_ATOMS: atom_id res chain seq x y z
N MET A 1 8.59 5.14 18.85
CA MET A 1 7.37 5.32 19.68
C MET A 1 6.80 6.72 19.50
N ASP A 2 7.65 7.75 19.44
CA ASP A 2 7.22 9.15 19.29
C ASP A 2 6.44 9.42 18.00
N GLU A 3 6.85 8.83 16.87
CA GLU A 3 6.10 8.96 15.60
C GLU A 3 4.68 8.39 15.68
N LEU A 4 4.53 7.24 16.35
CA LEU A 4 3.22 6.59 16.53
C LEU A 4 2.33 7.46 17.41
N LEU A 5 2.87 7.98 18.51
CA LEU A 5 2.15 8.85 19.44
C LEU A 5 1.76 10.19 18.78
N ARG A 6 2.65 10.77 17.96
CA ARG A 6 2.36 11.96 17.13
C ARG A 6 1.24 11.69 16.13
N THR A 7 1.28 10.56 15.43
CA THR A 7 0.29 10.17 14.43
C THR A 7 -1.09 9.99 15.07
N ILE A 8 -1.16 9.28 16.19
CA ILE A 8 -2.41 9.11 16.96
C ILE A 8 -2.92 10.47 17.47
N GLY A 9 -2.04 11.33 17.99
CA GLY A 9 -2.42 12.66 18.44
C GLY A 9 -3.07 13.51 17.34
N ILE A 10 -2.48 13.50 16.13
CA ILE A 10 -3.03 14.20 14.97
C ILE A 10 -4.38 13.59 14.56
N CYS A 11 -4.54 12.25 14.58
CA CYS A 11 -5.82 11.59 14.30
C CYS A 11 -6.92 12.06 15.25
N PHE A 12 -6.65 12.06 16.56
CA PHE A 12 -7.63 12.51 17.56
C PHE A 12 -8.00 13.97 17.36
N LEU A 13 -7.00 14.84 17.17
CA LEU A 13 -7.22 16.28 17.04
C LEU A 13 -8.02 16.61 15.76
N ALA A 14 -7.67 15.99 14.63
CA ALA A 14 -8.43 16.10 13.38
C ALA A 14 -9.85 15.52 13.52
N GLY A 15 -10.01 14.40 14.23
CA GLY A 15 -11.30 13.78 14.50
C GLY A 15 -12.23 14.67 15.33
N PHE A 16 -11.73 15.25 16.42
CA PHE A 16 -12.49 16.20 17.23
C PHE A 16 -12.87 17.46 16.46
N MET A 17 -11.95 18.04 15.68
CA MET A 17 -12.27 19.19 14.82
C MET A 17 -13.31 18.83 13.75
N SER A 18 -13.20 17.64 13.14
CA SER A 18 -14.16 17.15 12.14
C SER A 18 -15.56 16.97 12.75
N LEU A 19 -15.67 16.42 13.96
CA LEU A 19 -16.93 16.28 14.71
C LEU A 19 -17.58 17.65 14.99
N MET A 20 -16.81 18.62 15.50
CA MET A 20 -17.30 19.98 15.77
C MET A 20 -17.77 20.71 14.51
N LEU A 21 -17.07 20.52 13.38
CA LEU A 21 -17.44 21.14 12.10
C LEU A 21 -18.65 20.49 11.45
N LYS A 22 -18.97 19.23 11.79
CA LYS A 22 -20.04 18.47 11.16
C LYS A 22 -21.42 19.10 11.40
N GLU A 23 -21.61 19.75 12.56
CA GLU A 23 -22.84 20.47 12.89
C GLU A 23 -23.02 21.76 12.09
N LYS A 24 -21.93 22.48 11.78
CA LYS A 24 -21.99 23.74 11.01
C LYS A 24 -22.02 23.52 9.50
N SER A 25 -21.19 22.61 9.01
CA SER A 25 -21.02 22.39 7.58
C SER A 25 -20.44 20.99 7.32
N PRO A 26 -21.28 20.01 6.93
CA PRO A 26 -20.83 18.63 6.75
C PRO A 26 -19.79 18.48 5.63
N ALA A 27 -19.84 19.33 4.60
CA ALA A 27 -18.86 19.34 3.50
C ALA A 27 -17.44 19.69 3.98
N ILE A 28 -17.30 20.69 4.86
CA ILE A 28 -15.98 21.12 5.36
C ILE A 28 -15.43 20.09 6.37
N SER A 29 -16.30 19.51 7.20
CA SER A 29 -15.95 18.42 8.13
C SER A 29 -15.32 17.22 7.39
N MET A 30 -15.88 16.89 6.23
CA MET A 30 -15.44 15.81 5.36
C MET A 30 -14.13 16.13 4.62
N LEU A 31 -14.00 17.34 4.08
CA LEU A 31 -12.74 17.82 3.49
C LEU A 31 -11.58 17.78 4.50
N LEU A 32 -11.85 18.21 5.74
CA LEU A 32 -10.86 18.20 6.81
C LEU A 32 -10.39 16.77 7.13
N SER A 33 -11.32 15.82 7.28
CA SER A 33 -10.96 14.43 7.59
C SER A 33 -10.21 13.76 6.44
N MET A 34 -10.57 14.05 5.19
CA MET A 34 -9.82 13.59 4.01
C MET A 34 -8.40 14.16 3.95
N CYS A 35 -8.23 15.47 4.16
CA CYS A 35 -6.92 16.10 4.17
C CYS A 35 -6.04 15.52 5.29
N ALA A 36 -6.59 15.36 6.50
CA ALA A 36 -5.88 14.74 7.62
C ALA A 36 -5.47 13.30 7.29
N ALA A 37 -6.39 12.49 6.75
CA ALA A 37 -6.09 11.12 6.35
C ALA A 37 -5.00 11.05 5.25
N ALA A 38 -5.06 11.93 4.25
CA ALA A 38 -4.06 11.99 3.19
C ALA A 38 -2.67 12.37 3.70
N MET A 39 -2.57 13.33 4.63
CA MET A 39 -1.31 13.71 5.28
C MET A 39 -0.73 12.56 6.12
N LEU A 40 -1.56 11.87 6.90
CA LEU A 40 -1.12 10.73 7.72
C LEU A 40 -0.65 9.56 6.86
N LEU A 41 -1.33 9.32 5.74
CA LEU A 41 -0.98 8.29 4.77
C LEU A 41 0.38 8.55 4.12
N THR A 42 0.66 9.80 3.73
CA THR A 42 1.97 10.18 3.18
C THR A 42 3.09 9.99 4.19
N GLN A 43 2.85 10.28 5.47
CA GLN A 43 3.82 9.99 6.53
C GLN A 43 4.10 8.49 6.65
N LEU A 44 3.07 7.66 6.63
CA LEU A 44 3.22 6.20 6.72
C LEU A 44 4.01 5.63 5.54
N PHE A 45 3.82 6.20 4.35
CA PHE A 45 4.52 5.79 3.14
C PHE A 45 6.03 5.94 3.26
N PHE A 46 6.49 7.03 3.90
CA PHE A 46 7.92 7.25 4.14
C PHE A 46 8.51 6.20 5.10
N SER A 47 7.81 5.86 6.18
CA SER A 47 8.25 4.81 7.12
C SER A 47 8.34 3.43 6.44
N ILE A 48 7.38 3.11 5.57
CA ILE A 48 7.37 1.85 4.82
C ILE A 48 8.56 1.79 3.85
N GLN A 49 8.88 2.87 3.13
CA GLN A 49 10.06 2.93 2.27
C GLN A 49 11.36 2.70 3.03
N LEU A 50 11.47 3.22 4.26
CA LEU A 50 12.65 3.07 5.11
C LEU A 50 12.87 1.59 5.50
N VAL A 51 11.81 0.90 5.91
CA VAL A 51 11.84 -0.54 6.21
C VAL A 51 12.19 -1.34 4.96
N MET A 52 11.59 -1.01 3.81
CA MET A 52 11.88 -1.68 2.55
C MET A 52 13.33 -1.52 2.11
N GLY A 53 13.92 -0.35 2.31
CA GLY A 53 15.34 -0.12 2.06
C GLY A 53 16.24 -0.99 2.94
N MET A 54 15.84 -1.25 4.18
CA MET A 54 16.54 -2.22 5.04
C MET A 54 16.37 -3.65 4.53
N VAL A 55 15.16 -4.02 4.09
CA VAL A 55 14.90 -5.35 3.51
C VAL A 55 15.74 -5.60 2.26
N GLN A 56 15.88 -4.60 1.39
CA GLN A 56 16.77 -4.66 0.22
C GLN A 56 18.24 -4.82 0.57
N ARG A 57 18.71 -4.31 1.72
CA ARG A 57 20.10 -4.56 2.14
C ARG A 57 20.36 -6.03 2.47
N PHE A 58 19.34 -6.82 2.80
CA PHE A 58 19.50 -8.26 2.95
C PHE A 58 19.71 -8.98 1.61
N SER A 59 19.20 -8.44 0.49
CA SER A 59 19.43 -9.05 -0.83
C SER A 59 20.89 -8.96 -1.28
N ALA A 60 21.66 -8.01 -0.74
CA ALA A 60 23.12 -7.93 -0.97
C ALA A 60 23.86 -9.19 -0.50
N TYR A 61 23.33 -9.93 0.49
CA TYR A 61 23.90 -11.17 0.97
C TYR A 61 23.44 -12.40 0.15
N LEU A 62 22.35 -12.28 -0.62
CA LEU A 62 21.83 -13.33 -1.50
C LEU A 62 21.50 -12.75 -2.88
N PRO A 63 22.52 -12.53 -3.74
CA PRO A 63 22.36 -11.87 -5.04
C PRO A 63 21.34 -12.57 -5.96
N GLN A 64 21.25 -13.89 -5.86
CA GLN A 64 20.33 -14.73 -6.64
C GLN A 64 18.86 -14.54 -6.24
N MET A 65 18.60 -13.95 -5.07
CA MET A 65 17.26 -13.71 -4.53
C MET A 65 16.79 -12.25 -4.71
N ASP A 66 17.64 -11.37 -5.22
CA ASP A 66 17.35 -9.93 -5.34
C ASP A 66 16.10 -9.65 -6.18
N LEU A 67 15.93 -10.36 -7.30
CA LEU A 67 14.75 -10.25 -8.15
C LEU A 67 13.47 -10.61 -7.39
N TYR A 68 13.48 -11.71 -6.62
CA TYR A 68 12.31 -12.17 -5.87
C TYR A 68 11.97 -11.21 -4.72
N ILE A 69 12.97 -10.76 -3.96
CA ILE A 69 12.80 -9.81 -2.85
C ILE A 69 12.28 -8.47 -3.37
N SER A 70 12.88 -7.95 -4.44
CA SER A 70 12.44 -6.71 -5.09
C SER A 70 10.99 -6.81 -5.58
N THR A 71 10.61 -7.95 -6.13
CA THR A 71 9.24 -8.13 -6.63
C THR A 71 8.22 -8.28 -5.50
N LEU A 72 8.57 -8.99 -4.42
CA LEU A 72 7.74 -9.05 -3.20
C LEU A 72 7.51 -7.66 -2.62
N ILE A 73 8.55 -6.84 -2.53
CA ILE A 73 8.45 -5.45 -2.06
C ILE A 73 7.51 -4.63 -2.96
N LYS A 74 7.63 -4.75 -4.29
CA LYS A 74 6.73 -4.04 -5.23
C LYS A 74 5.27 -4.44 -5.04
N VAL A 75 4.99 -5.73 -4.88
CA VAL A 75 3.62 -6.23 -4.64
C VAL A 75 3.07 -5.69 -3.32
N LEU A 76 3.86 -5.73 -2.25
CA LEU A 76 3.46 -5.18 -0.94
C LEU A 76 3.16 -3.68 -1.02
N MET A 77 3.99 -2.92 -1.75
CA MET A 77 3.76 -1.50 -1.97
C MET A 77 2.44 -1.22 -2.68
N ILE A 78 2.20 -1.90 -3.79
CA ILE A 78 0.98 -1.70 -4.58
C ILE A 78 -0.26 -2.06 -3.75
N ALA A 79 -0.23 -3.19 -3.05
CA ALA A 79 -1.32 -3.61 -2.18
C ALA A 79 -1.59 -2.57 -1.08
N PHE A 80 -0.55 -2.11 -0.39
CA PHE A 80 -0.69 -1.13 0.67
C PHE A 80 -1.27 0.20 0.17
N ILE A 81 -0.74 0.73 -0.95
CA ILE A 81 -1.21 1.99 -1.54
C ILE A 81 -2.65 1.87 -2.00
N SER A 82 -3.01 0.81 -2.75
CA SER A 82 -4.36 0.70 -3.30
C SER A 82 -5.39 0.49 -2.20
N GLU A 83 -5.09 -0.34 -1.19
CA GLU A 83 -6.01 -0.61 -0.10
C GLU A 83 -6.25 0.64 0.74
N THR A 84 -5.19 1.33 1.15
CA THR A 84 -5.32 2.53 1.97
C THR A 84 -6.04 3.65 1.19
N SER A 85 -5.73 3.83 -0.09
CA SER A 85 -6.41 4.81 -0.96
C SER A 85 -7.91 4.48 -1.15
N SER A 86 -8.24 3.20 -1.33
CA SER A 86 -9.63 2.73 -1.40
C SER A 86 -10.39 3.02 -0.11
N HIS A 87 -9.78 2.77 1.05
CA HIS A 87 -10.39 3.10 2.35
C HIS A 87 -10.64 4.61 2.53
N LEU A 88 -9.71 5.46 2.10
CA LEU A 88 -9.91 6.92 2.15
C LEU A 88 -11.10 7.35 1.28
N LEU A 89 -11.20 6.83 0.06
CA LEU A 89 -12.30 7.14 -0.86
C LEU A 89 -13.64 6.59 -0.32
N LYS A 90 -13.66 5.39 0.27
CA LYS A 90 -14.85 4.84 0.97
C LYS A 90 -15.28 5.73 2.13
N GLY A 91 -14.32 6.18 2.96
CA GLY A 91 -14.57 7.12 4.06
C GLY A 91 -15.12 8.48 3.59
N ALA A 92 -14.81 8.85 2.35
CA ALA A 92 -15.34 10.02 1.68
C ALA A 92 -16.64 9.78 0.90
N GLY A 93 -17.35 8.66 1.11
CA GLY A 93 -18.56 8.35 0.36
C GLY A 93 -18.37 8.14 -1.15
N GLN A 94 -17.12 8.09 -1.63
CA GLN A 94 -16.74 7.92 -3.04
C GLN A 94 -16.56 6.44 -3.37
N GLN A 95 -17.61 5.64 -3.21
CA GLN A 95 -17.53 4.18 -3.32
C GLN A 95 -17.14 3.69 -4.72
N LEU A 96 -17.62 4.35 -5.77
CA LEU A 96 -17.26 4.01 -7.16
C LEU A 96 -15.76 4.20 -7.42
N LEU A 97 -15.21 5.35 -7.03
CA LEU A 97 -13.78 5.65 -7.17
C LEU A 97 -12.92 4.70 -6.32
N ALA A 98 -13.36 4.41 -5.10
CA ALA A 98 -12.66 3.45 -4.24
C ALA A 98 -12.56 2.06 -4.88
N THR A 99 -13.65 1.61 -5.50
CA THR A 99 -13.71 0.34 -6.20
C THR A 99 -12.73 0.33 -7.38
N VAL A 100 -12.68 1.40 -8.19
CA VAL A 100 -11.72 1.52 -9.30
C VAL A 100 -10.28 1.43 -8.82
N VAL A 101 -9.93 2.11 -7.72
CA VAL A 101 -8.58 2.07 -7.14
C VAL A 101 -8.23 0.65 -6.65
N GLU A 102 -9.16 -0.01 -5.96
CA GLU A 102 -8.99 -1.37 -5.46
C GLU A 102 -8.73 -2.37 -6.60
N TRP A 103 -9.53 -2.30 -7.68
CA TRP A 103 -9.34 -3.16 -8.86
C TRP A 103 -8.02 -2.87 -9.57
N THR A 104 -7.65 -1.59 -9.68
CA THR A 104 -6.38 -1.18 -10.29
C THR A 104 -5.21 -1.81 -9.54
N GLY A 105 -5.18 -1.74 -8.20
CA GLY A 105 -4.15 -2.38 -7.39
C GLY A 105 -4.05 -3.89 -7.66
N LYS A 106 -5.20 -4.59 -7.68
CA LYS A 106 -5.25 -6.03 -7.95
C LYS A 106 -4.70 -6.39 -9.34
N ILE A 107 -5.05 -5.63 -10.37
CA ILE A 107 -4.56 -5.85 -11.75
C ILE A 107 -3.05 -5.65 -11.82
N PHE A 108 -2.51 -4.61 -11.18
CA PHE A 108 -1.06 -4.37 -11.15
C PHE A 108 -0.30 -5.48 -10.42
N ILE A 109 -0.83 -5.98 -9.30
CA ILE A 109 -0.25 -7.13 -8.59
C ILE A 109 -0.22 -8.36 -9.51
N LEU A 110 -1.32 -8.65 -10.21
CA LEU A 110 -1.40 -9.75 -11.18
C LEU A 110 -0.36 -9.61 -12.30
N MET A 111 -0.25 -8.41 -12.89
CA MET A 111 0.74 -8.14 -13.95
C MET A 111 2.18 -8.39 -13.51
N ILE A 112 2.51 -8.12 -12.24
CA ILE A 112 3.85 -8.32 -11.69
C ILE A 112 4.09 -9.78 -11.25
N ALA A 113 3.04 -10.47 -10.80
CA ALA A 113 3.14 -11.87 -10.37
C ALA A 113 3.29 -12.84 -11.56
N LEU A 114 2.70 -12.50 -12.71
CA LEU A 114 2.63 -13.38 -13.89
C LEU A 114 4.03 -13.74 -14.47
N PRO A 115 4.99 -12.80 -14.62
CA PRO A 115 6.36 -13.11 -15.02
C PRO A 115 7.07 -14.09 -14.07
N ILE A 116 6.90 -13.93 -12.76
CA ILE A 116 7.51 -14.84 -11.78
C ILE A 116 6.92 -16.24 -11.94
N PHE A 117 5.60 -16.34 -12.10
CA PHE A 117 4.94 -17.62 -12.30
C PHE A 117 5.45 -18.32 -13.56
N TYR A 118 5.64 -17.58 -14.65
CA TYR A 118 6.21 -18.10 -15.89
C TYR A 118 7.65 -18.63 -15.70
N GLU A 119 8.52 -17.86 -15.04
CA GLU A 119 9.89 -18.32 -14.74
C GLU A 119 9.91 -19.59 -13.89
N LEU A 120 9.04 -19.66 -12.87
CA LEU A 120 8.94 -20.84 -12.01
C LEU A 120 8.50 -22.06 -12.81
N LEU A 121 7.52 -21.89 -13.70
CA LEU A 121 7.02 -22.96 -14.55
C LEU A 121 8.12 -23.48 -15.49
N GLN A 122 8.88 -22.59 -16.14
CA GLN A 122 10.05 -22.98 -16.95
C GLN A 122 11.08 -23.78 -16.15
N ARG A 123 11.42 -23.33 -14.93
CA ARG A 123 12.38 -24.04 -14.07
C ARG A 123 11.88 -25.43 -13.65
N MET A 124 10.58 -25.59 -13.38
CA MET A 124 10.00 -26.90 -13.06
C MET A 124 10.05 -27.85 -14.25
N LEU A 125 9.78 -27.37 -15.47
CA LEU A 125 9.85 -28.17 -16.70
C LEU A 125 11.26 -28.71 -16.97
N ILE A 126 12.30 -27.91 -16.71
CA ILE A 126 13.71 -28.31 -16.88
C ILE A 126 14.10 -29.45 -15.92
N LEU A 127 13.48 -29.50 -14.73
CA LEU A 127 13.76 -30.51 -13.72
C LEU A 127 12.97 -31.82 -13.91
N LEU A 128 11.97 -31.84 -14.81
CA LEU A 128 11.18 -33.02 -15.11
C LEU A 128 11.92 -33.92 -16.11
N PRO A 129 12.44 -35.10 -15.69
CA PRO A 129 13.13 -35.99 -16.61
C PRO A 129 12.07 -36.70 -17.48
N GLY A 130 11.97 -36.30 -18.75
CA GLY A 130 11.02 -36.87 -19.73
C GLY A 130 10.43 -35.89 -20.75
N ALA A 131 10.76 -34.60 -20.69
CA ALA A 131 10.31 -33.58 -21.64
C ALA A 131 11.41 -33.15 -22.64
N GLN A 132 12.16 -34.10 -23.17
CA GLN A 132 12.98 -33.92 -24.39
C GLN A 132 12.29 -34.60 -25.57
#